data_AF-A0A3N4UW72-F1
#
_entry.id   AF-A0A3N4UW72-F1
#
_cell.length_a   1.000
_cell.length_b   1.000
_cell.length_c   1.000
_cell.angle_alpha   90.00
_cell.angle_beta   90.00
_cell.angle_gamma   90.00
#
_symmetry.space_group_name_H-M   'P 1'
#
loop_
_entity.id
_entity.type
_entity.pdbx_description
1 polymer ?
#
loop_
_entity_poly.entity_id
_entity_poly.type
_entity_poly.pdbx_seq_one_letter_code
_entity_poly.pdbx_strand_id
1 'polypeptide(L)' 'MSEYSYQGPADIDRAIGFFVALDDAQRNALEVLQIDQVLEELQGEYTKATADSSYRPSDDFLARLSGYLERADDWDASVA' A
#
# COMPACT_ATOMS: atom_id res chain seq x y z
N MET A 1 -16.93 -9.91 -0.45
CA MET A 1 -16.04 -8.76 -0.23
C MET A 1 -14.95 -9.29 0.69
N SER A 2 -13.68 -9.13 0.32
CA SER A 2 -12.53 -9.63 1.10
C SER A 2 -12.71 -9.22 2.57
N GLU A 3 -12.55 -10.17 3.50
CA GLU A 3 -12.69 -9.96 4.96
C GLU A 3 -11.53 -9.13 5.54
N TYR A 4 -10.94 -8.26 4.72
CA TYR A 4 -9.80 -7.46 5.08
C TYR A 4 -10.17 -6.53 6.24
N SER A 5 -9.59 -6.81 7.39
CA SER A 5 -9.71 -6.00 8.59
C SER A 5 -8.42 -5.21 8.75
N TYR A 6 -8.52 -3.89 8.63
CA TYR A 6 -7.39 -2.99 8.81
C TYR A 6 -6.73 -3.19 10.18
N GLN A 7 -5.47 -3.63 10.18
CA GLN A 7 -4.68 -3.92 11.38
C GLN A 7 -3.88 -2.70 11.88
N GLY A 8 -4.08 -1.53 11.27
CA GLY A 8 -3.36 -0.31 11.61
C GLY A 8 -2.22 0.02 10.65
N PRO A 9 -1.30 0.92 11.05
CA PRO A 9 -0.29 1.47 10.15
C PRO A 9 0.65 0.43 9.54
N ALA A 10 0.79 -0.76 10.16
CA ALA A 10 1.59 -1.86 9.61
C ALA A 10 1.09 -2.35 8.25
N ASP A 11 -0.21 -2.31 8.00
CA ASP A 11 -0.77 -2.69 6.70
C ASP A 11 -0.39 -1.69 5.61
N ILE A 12 -0.35 -0.40 5.96
CA ILE A 12 0.05 0.67 5.04
C ILE A 12 1.55 0.57 4.76
N ASP A 13 2.37 0.34 5.78
CA ASP A 13 3.82 0.12 5.66
C ASP A 13 4.14 -1.05 4.71
N ARG A 14 3.40 -2.16 4.85
CA ARG A 14 3.55 -3.31 3.97
C ARG A 14 3.22 -3.00 2.51
N ALA A 15 2.15 -2.25 2.26
CA ALA A 15 1.80 -1.81 0.92
C ALA A 15 2.86 -0.84 0.33
N ILE A 16 3.41 0.07 1.15
CA ILE A 16 4.52 0.94 0.75
C ILE A 16 5.72 0.10 0.32
N GLY A 17 6.13 -0.88 1.13
CA GLY A 17 7.25 -1.77 0.81
C GLY A 17 7.09 -2.49 -0.52
N PHE A 18 5.88 -2.99 -0.82
CA PHE A 18 5.55 -3.59 -2.10
C PHE A 18 5.74 -2.61 -3.28
N PHE A 19 5.19 -1.40 -3.17
CA PHE A 19 5.31 -0.41 -4.25
C PHE A 19 6.74 0.10 -4.46
N VAL A 20 7.54 0.22 -3.40
CA VAL A 20 8.98 0.55 -3.52
C VAL A 20 9.73 -0.57 -4.25
N ALA A 21 9.48 -1.83 -3.88
CA ALA A 21 10.10 -2.97 -4.57
C ALA A 21 9.65 -3.08 -6.03
N LEU A 22 8.38 -2.75 -6.31
CA LEU A 22 7.84 -2.70 -7.66
C LEU A 22 8.51 -1.58 -8.47
N ASP A 23 8.66 -0.38 -7.91
CA ASP A 23 9.33 0.75 -8.56
C ASP A 23 10.76 0.40 -8.97
N ASP A 24 11.54 -0.19 -8.04
CA ASP A 24 12.90 -0.65 -8.30
C ASP A 24 12.97 -1.73 -9.40
N ALA A 25 11.95 -2.58 -9.50
CA ALA A 25 11.87 -3.65 -10.50
C ALA A 25 11.38 -3.15 -11.88
N GLN A 26 10.70 -2.01 -11.94
CA GLN A 26 10.05 -1.54 -13.14
C GLN A 26 10.97 -0.72 -14.05
N ARG A 27 10.86 -0.98 -15.36
CA ARG A 27 11.64 -0.29 -16.42
C ARG A 27 10.80 0.68 -17.24
N ASN A 28 9.50 0.81 -16.93
CA ASN A 28 8.55 1.56 -17.74
C ASN A 28 8.12 2.85 -17.02
N ALA A 29 8.55 4.01 -17.55
CA ALA A 29 8.39 5.32 -16.90
C ALA A 29 6.92 5.76 -16.67
N LEU A 30 5.96 5.20 -17.42
CA LEU A 30 4.53 5.52 -17.26
C LEU A 30 3.90 4.82 -16.06
N GLU A 31 4.42 3.65 -15.67
CA GLU A 31 3.96 2.91 -14.50
C GLU A 31 4.63 3.46 -13.23
N VAL A 32 5.90 3.87 -13.30
CA VAL A 32 6.63 4.60 -12.24
C VAL A 32 5.86 5.85 -11.78
N LEU A 33 5.39 6.69 -12.71
CA LEU A 33 4.63 7.91 -12.36
C LEU A 33 3.31 7.61 -11.62
N GLN A 34 2.70 6.45 -11.85
CA GLN A 34 1.51 6.03 -11.11
C GLN A 34 1.87 5.48 -9.74
N ILE A 35 3.04 4.82 -9.62
CA ILE A 35 3.57 4.34 -8.34
C ILE A 35 3.89 5.50 -7.41
N ASP A 36 4.52 6.57 -7.91
CA ASP A 36 4.82 7.77 -7.12
C ASP A 36 3.57 8.36 -6.45
N GLN A 37 2.48 8.52 -7.19
CA GLN A 37 1.23 9.07 -6.67
C GLN A 37 0.60 8.17 -5.60
N VAL A 38 0.68 6.85 -5.78
CA VAL A 38 0.19 5.87 -4.81
C VAL A 38 1.07 5.88 -3.55
N LEU A 39 2.39 5.97 -3.69
CA LEU A 39 3.32 6.07 -2.58
C LEU A 39 3.10 7.34 -1.75
N GLU A 40 2.83 8.48 -2.39
CA GLU A 40 2.51 9.73 -1.68
C GLU A 40 1.22 9.60 -0.86
N GLU A 41 0.16 8.99 -1.43
CA GLU A 41 -1.10 8.73 -0.70
C GLU A 41 -0.86 7.79 0.50
N LEU A 42 -0.16 6.67 0.29
CA LEU A 42 0.13 5.69 1.33
C LEU A 42 0.99 6.31 2.44
N GLN A 43 2.03 7.06 2.12
CA GLN A 43 2.89 7.72 3.12
C GLN A 43 2.10 8.79 3.92
N GLY A 44 1.19 9.51 3.26
CA GLY A 44 0.30 10.46 3.92
C GLY A 44 -0.62 9.79 4.93
N GLU A 45 -1.29 8.69 4.54
CA GLU A 45 -2.16 7.93 5.42
C GLU A 45 -1.40 7.22 6.54
N TYR A 46 -0.21 6.68 6.25
CA TYR A 46 0.70 6.10 7.24
C TYR A 46 1.09 7.10 8.31
N THR A 47 1.46 8.31 7.91
CA THR A 47 1.84 9.38 8.84
C THR A 47 0.70 9.73 9.78
N LYS A 48 -0.53 9.85 9.27
CA LYS A 48 -1.73 10.14 10.07
C LYS A 48 -2.04 8.99 11.03
N ALA A 49 -2.02 7.74 10.54
CA ALA A 49 -2.29 6.54 11.33
C ALA A 49 -1.23 6.30 12.42
N THR A 50 0.01 6.71 12.18
CA THR A 50 1.09 6.61 13.16
C THR A 50 1.03 7.74 14.20
N ALA A 51 0.64 8.94 13.78
CA ALA A 51 0.52 10.09 14.67
C ALA A 51 -0.69 9.99 15.62
N ASP A 52 -1.76 9.32 15.20
CA ASP A 52 -2.98 9.13 15.98
C ASP A 52 -3.47 7.68 15.89
N SER A 53 -3.36 6.93 16.99
CA SER A 53 -3.82 5.54 17.08
C SER A 53 -5.33 5.36 16.90
N SER A 54 -6.12 6.42 17.01
CA SER A 54 -7.57 6.42 16.77
C SER A 54 -7.94 6.82 15.35
N TYR A 55 -6.96 7.27 14.56
CA TYR A 55 -7.17 7.60 13.16
C TYR A 55 -7.48 6.35 12.35
N ARG A 56 -8.60 6.42 11.61
CA ARG A 56 -8.99 5.41 10.63
C ARG A 56 -9.02 6.07 9.25
N PRO A 57 -8.28 5.54 8.26
CA PRO A 57 -8.39 5.98 6.87
C PRO A 57 -9.82 5.83 6.33
N SER A 58 -10.10 6.48 5.19
CA SER A 58 -11.41 6.36 4.55
C SER A 58 -11.67 4.94 4.05
N ASP A 59 -12.96 4.55 3.97
CA ASP A 59 -13.33 3.22 3.46
C ASP A 59 -12.85 3.01 2.01
N ASP A 60 -12.84 4.06 1.20
CA ASP A 60 -12.31 4.04 -0.16
C ASP A 60 -10.81 3.73 -0.19
N PHE A 61 -10.04 4.33 0.73
CA PHE A 61 -8.61 4.03 0.86
C PHE A 61 -8.40 2.59 1.34
N LEU A 62 -9.17 2.13 2.33
CA LEU A 62 -9.06 0.76 2.84
C LEU A 62 -9.39 -0.28 1.76
N ALA A 63 -10.35 -0.01 0.88
CA ALA A 63 -10.66 -0.87 -0.26
C ALA A 63 -9.52 -0.91 -1.29
N ARG A 64 -8.82 0.21 -1.50
CA ARG A 64 -7.60 0.22 -2.33
C ARG A 64 -6.45 -0.53 -1.66
N LEU A 65 -6.24 -0.28 -0.37
CA LEU A 65 -5.20 -0.89 0.45
C LEU A 65 -5.30 -2.42 0.45
N SER A 66 -6.51 -2.97 0.59
CA SER A 66 -6.71 -4.42 0.51
C SER A 66 -6.23 -5.00 -0.82
N GLY A 67 -6.53 -4.33 -1.93
CA GLY A 67 -6.08 -4.75 -3.25
C GLY A 67 -4.56 -4.64 -3.44
N TYR A 68 -3.92 -3.66 -2.78
CA TYR A 68 -2.46 -3.55 -2.77
C TYR A 68 -1.79 -4.66 -1.98
N LEU A 69 -2.37 -5.04 -0.84
CA LEU A 69 -1.87 -6.15 -0.02
C LEU A 69 -2.02 -7.49 -0.72
N GLU A 70 -3.15 -7.74 -1.37
CA GLU A 70 -3.34 -8.95 -2.18
C GLU A 70 -2.28 -9.05 -3.29
N ARG A 71 -1.97 -7.93 -3.96
CA ARG A 71 -0.89 -7.88 -4.96
C ARG A 71 0.50 -8.07 -4.37
N ALA A 72 0.73 -7.55 -3.17
CA ALA A 72 1.99 -7.74 -2.45
C ALA A 72 2.19 -9.23 -2.09
N ASP A 73 1.15 -9.88 -1.58
CA ASP A 73 1.14 -11.34 -1.32
C ASP A 73 1.44 -12.15 -2.59
N ASP A 74 0.78 -11.83 -3.71
CA ASP A 74 0.99 -12.49 -5.00
C ASP A 74 2.42 -12.28 -5.53
N TRP A 75 2.94 -11.05 -5.38
CA TRP A 75 4.31 -10.71 -5.79
C TRP A 75 5.34 -11.47 -4.96
N ASP A 76 5.22 -11.44 -3.63
CA ASP A 76 6.09 -12.16 -2.70
C ASP A 76 6.12 -13.66 -3.04
N ALA A 77 4.96 -14.25 -3.36
CA ALA A 77 4.85 -15.64 -3.79
C ALA A 77 5.51 -15.92 -5.16
N SER A 78 5.62 -14.90 -6.03
CA SER A 78 6.22 -15.03 -7.37
C SER A 78 7.74 -14.87 -7.38
N VAL A 79 8.30 -14.16 -6.39
CA VAL A 79 9.75 -13.90 -6.27
C VAL A 79 10.46 -14.80 -5.25
N ALA A 80 9.71 -15.58 -4.46
CA ALA A 80 10.20 -16.57 -3.50
C ALA A 80 10.60 -17.91 -4.16
#